data_AF-A0A949JFM1-F1
#
_entry.id   AF-A0A949JFM1-F1
#
_cell.length_a   1.000
_cell.length_b   1.000
_cell.length_c   1.000
_cell.angle_alpha   90.00
_cell.angle_beta   90.00
_cell.angle_gamma   90.00
#
_symmetry.space_group_name_H-M   'P 1'
#
loop_
_entity.id
_entity.type
_entity.pdbx_description
1 polymer ?
#
loop_
_entity_poly.entity_id
_entity_poly.type
_entity_poly.pdbx_seq_one_letter_code
_entity_poly.pdbx_strand_id
1 'polypeptide(L)' 'MLGLGTQELILILLILLLLFGVNKLPELARSLGLSVKEFKKAMKEIDEENKD' A
#
# COMPACT_ATOMS: atom_id res chain seq x y z
N MET A 1 27.37 5.64 -10.89
CA MET A 1 26.28 6.11 -10.01
C MET A 1 25.16 5.08 -10.10
N LEU A 2 24.95 4.29 -9.04
CA LEU A 2 23.86 3.31 -8.94
C LEU A 2 22.56 4.04 -8.54
N GLY A 3 22.04 4.88 -9.44
CA GLY A 3 20.69 5.40 -9.31
C GLY A 3 19.74 4.32 -9.82
N LEU A 4 18.74 3.95 -9.03
CA LEU A 4 17.62 3.16 -9.53
C LEU A 4 16.87 4.06 -10.53
N GLY A 5 17.20 3.91 -11.81
CA GLY A 5 16.52 4.60 -12.88
C GLY A 5 15.12 4.04 -13.06
N THR A 6 14.32 4.76 -13.83
CA THR A 6 12.95 4.35 -14.18
C THR A 6 12.94 2.98 -14.85
N GLN A 7 13.98 2.64 -15.62
CA GLN A 7 14.11 1.36 -16.30
C GLN A 7 14.34 0.20 -15.34
N GLU A 8 15.23 0.35 -14.35
CA GLU A 8 15.49 -0.65 -13.32
C GLU A 8 14.25 -0.88 -12.45
N LEU A 9 13.52 0.18 -12.09
CA LEU A 9 12.26 0.06 -11.35
C LEU A 9 11.19 -0.72 -12.11
N ILE A 10 11.05 -0.47 -13.42
CA ILE A 10 10.12 -1.23 -14.27
C ILE A 10 10.51 -2.70 -14.31
N LEU A 11 11.80 -3.02 -14.40
CA LEU A 11 12.28 -4.40 -14.46
C LEU A 11 12.04 -5.14 -13.14
N ILE A 12 12.27 -4.48 -12.01
CA ILE A 12 11.92 -5.01 -10.68
C ILE A 12 10.41 -5.23 -10.57
N LEU A 13 9.61 -4.25 -10.99
CA LEU A 13 8.15 -4.37 -10.98
C LEU A 13 7.68 -5.56 -11.83
N LEU A 14 8.29 -5.77 -13.00
CA LEU A 14 7.98 -6.89 -13.88
C LEU A 14 8.29 -8.23 -13.20
N ILE A 15 9.44 -8.36 -12.54
CA ILE A 15 9.78 -9.56 -11.77
C ILE A 15 8.77 -9.80 -10.65
N LEU A 16 8.42 -8.76 -9.88
CA LEU A 16 7.40 -8.85 -8.83
C LEU A 16 6.04 -9.28 -9.39
N LEU A 17 5.64 -8.76 -10.56
CA LEU A 17 4.40 -9.15 -11.24
C LEU A 17 4.43 -10.60 -11.71
N LEU A 18 5.58 -11.14 -12.14
CA LEU A 18 5.71 -12.55 -12.49
C LEU A 18 5.63 -13.46 -11.26
N LEU A 19 6.21 -13.05 -10.13
CA LEU A 19 6.19 -13.84 -8.89
C LEU A 19 4.83 -13.82 -8.19
N PHE A 20 4.21 -12.65 -8.08
CA PHE A 20 2.95 -12.46 -7.35
C PHE A 20 1.72 -12.47 -8.25
N GLY A 21 1.87 -12.22 -9.55
CA GLY A 21 0.78 -12.03 -10.49
C GLY A 21 0.25 -10.60 -10.52
N VAL A 22 -0.24 -10.17 -11.69
CA VAL A 22 -0.80 -8.82 -11.91
C VAL A 22 -2.03 -8.52 -11.05
N ASN A 23 -2.78 -9.56 -10.65
CA ASN A 23 -4.01 -9.42 -9.86
C ASN A 23 -3.74 -9.29 -8.35
N LYS A 24 -2.61 -9.78 -7.86
CA LYS A 24 -2.32 -9.84 -6.43
C LYS A 24 -1.88 -8.49 -5.87
N LEU A 25 -1.17 -7.69 -6.66
CA LEU A 25 -0.76 -6.32 -6.29
C LEU A 25 -1.96 -5.40 -6.00
N PRO A 26 -2.98 -5.29 -6.88
CA PRO A 26 -4.19 -4.53 -6.61
C PRO A 26 -5.01 -5.06 -5.43
N GLU A 27 -5.06 -6.38 -5.25
CA GLU A 27 -5.77 -7.01 -4.14
C GLU A 27 -5.13 -6.66 -2.78
N LEU A 28 -3.80 -6.76 -2.69
CA LEU A 28 -3.03 -6.32 -1.51
C LEU A 28 -3.20 -4.82 -1.24
N ALA A 29 -3.15 -3.98 -2.28
CA ALA A 29 -3.36 -2.56 -2.14
C ALA A 29 -4.78 -2.24 -1.61
N ARG A 30 -5.81 -2.95 -2.09
CA ARG A 30 -7.19 -2.81 -1.60
C ARG A 30 -7.32 -3.24 -0.15
N SER A 31 -6.78 -4.40 0.23
CA SER A 31 -6.86 -4.89 1.61
C SER A 31 -6.13 -3.96 2.58
N LEU A 32 -4.92 -3.51 2.23
CA LEU A 32 -4.15 -2.54 3.02
C LEU A 32 -4.88 -1.19 3.09
N GLY A 33 -5.47 -0.72 1.99
CA GLY A 33 -6.23 0.52 1.95
C GLY A 33 -7.45 0.49 2.86
N LEU A 34 -8.18 -0.62 2.91
CA LEU A 34 -9.28 -0.83 3.84
C LEU A 34 -8.80 -0.83 5.29
N SER A 35 -7.72 -1.56 5.61
CA SER A 35 -7.13 -1.57 6.96
C SER A 35 -6.69 -0.18 7.41
N VAL A 36 -6.02 0.59 6.53
CA VAL A 36 -5.59 1.96 6.83
C VAL A 36 -6.79 2.89 7.02
N LYS A 37 -7.86 2.72 6.24
CA LYS A 37 -9.09 3.52 6.37
C LYS A 37 -9.76 3.28 7.72
N GLU A 38 -9.96 2.03 8.10
CA GLU A 38 -10.57 1.68 9.38
C GLU A 38 -9.68 2.10 10.56
N PHE A 39 -8.36 1.92 10.44
CA PHE A 39 -7.41 2.41 11.44
C PHE A 39 -7.55 3.93 11.65
N LYS A 40 -7.57 4.71 10.57
CA LYS A 40 -7.76 6.17 10.66
C LYS A 40 -9.12 6.55 11.26
N LYS A 41 -10.18 5.79 10.97
CA LYS A 41 -11.52 6.02 11.53
C LYS A 41 -11.52 5.81 13.05
N ALA A 42 -10.99 4.69 13.52
CA ALA A 42 -10.88 4.38 14.94
C ALA A 42 -10.05 5.43 15.70
N MET A 43 -8.92 5.87 15.12
CA MET A 43 -8.11 6.93 15.72
C MET A 43 -8.89 8.26 15.87
N LYS A 44 -9.72 8.61 14.87
CA LYS A 44 -10.54 9.83 14.91
C LYS A 44 -11.65 9.76 15.95
N GLU A 45 -12.28 8.58 16.10
CA GLU A 45 -13.30 8.34 17.12
C GLU A 45 -12.71 8.49 18.53
N ILE A 46 -11.50 7.95 18.77
CA ILE A 46 -10.77 8.13 20.03
C ILE A 46 -10.46 9.61 20.30
N ASP A 47 -9.98 10.35 19.29
CA ASP A 47 -9.68 11.78 19.45
C ASP A 47 -10.93 12.64 19.72
N GLU A 48 -12.10 12.23 19.22
CA GLU A 48 -13.39 12.89 19.47
C GLU A 48 -13.91 12.56 20.89
N GLU A 49 -13.79 11.30 21.33
CA GLU A 49 -14.19 10.87 22.67
C GLU A 49 -13.35 11.51 23.79
N ASN A 50 -12.10 11.89 23.51
CA ASN A 50 -11.22 12.59 24.47
C ASN A 50 -11.42 14.12 24.50
N LYS A 51 -12.29 14.69 23.67
CA LYS A 51 -12.54 16.14 23.59
C LYS A 51 -13.82 16.61 24.26
N ASP A 52 -14.63 15.69 24.77
CA ASP A 52 -15.78 15.94 25.65
C ASP A 52 -15.39 15.66 27.12
#